data_AF-A0A9E3PZJ0-F1
#
_entry.id   AF-A0A9E3PZJ0-F1
#
_cell.length_a   1.000
_cell.length_b   1.000
_cell.length_c   1.000
_cell.angle_alpha   90.00
_cell.angle_beta   90.00
_cell.angle_gamma   90.00
#
_symmetry.space_group_name_H-M   'P 1'
#
loop_
_entity.id
_entity.type
_entity.pdbx_description
1 polymer ?
#
loop_
_entity_poly.entity_id
_entity_poly.type
_entity_poly.pdbx_seq_one_letter_code
_entity_poly.pdbx_strand_id
1 'polypeptide(L)'
;MSHSIALLGSLRSDGNTARALHRLVEGHPCHVLDLRHQRIAHFSYEQEYADDDDFIGIVERIVEAPVTVLATPVYWYSYSTPMKIFIDRFSDLLVSQKPLGRKLRGCRFALLSTGSDPAPDATLTQAFRNFCDYLGIGNVGMVYACEDGPFHDEESVASVRKHLEIPS
;
A
#
# COMPACT_ATOMS: atom_id res chain seq x y z
N MET A 1 -19.91 2.77 -8.48
CA MET A 1 -18.72 2.02 -8.89
C MET A 1 -17.65 2.26 -7.83
N SER A 2 -17.28 1.23 -7.08
CA SER A 2 -16.21 1.34 -6.07
C SER A 2 -14.86 1.45 -6.77
N HIS A 3 -14.04 2.42 -6.37
CA HIS A 3 -12.71 2.63 -6.94
C HIS A 3 -11.68 1.93 -6.04
N SER A 4 -10.68 1.30 -6.64
CA SER A 4 -9.50 0.85 -5.91
C SER A 4 -8.75 2.06 -5.34
N ILE A 5 -7.91 1.84 -4.34
CA ILE A 5 -7.05 2.88 -3.77
C ILE A 5 -5.59 2.49 -3.91
N ALA A 6 -4.73 3.45 -4.25
CA ALA A 6 -3.30 3.27 -4.24
C ALA A 6 -2.65 4.28 -3.31
N LEU A 7 -1.85 3.82 -2.37
CA LEU A 7 -1.14 4.64 -1.40
C LEU A 7 0.30 4.84 -1.88
N LEU A 8 0.63 6.05 -2.28
CA LEU A 8 2.01 6.44 -2.58
C LEU A 8 2.72 6.80 -1.28
N GLY A 9 3.49 5.86 -0.74
CA GLY A 9 4.40 6.08 0.38
C GLY A 9 5.81 6.34 -0.14
N SER A 10 6.05 7.51 -0.72
CA SER A 10 7.37 7.94 -1.21
C SER A 10 7.83 9.20 -0.47
N LEU A 11 9.12 9.52 -0.48
CA LEU A 11 9.59 10.85 -0.07
C LEU A 11 9.62 11.86 -1.23
N ARG A 12 9.20 11.44 -2.43
CA ARG A 12 9.07 12.27 -3.62
C ARG A 12 7.75 11.97 -4.31
N SER A 13 6.88 12.97 -4.39
CA SER A 13 5.55 12.88 -5.01
C SER A 13 5.62 12.71 -6.54
N ASP A 14 6.79 12.97 -7.15
CA ASP A 14 7.06 12.88 -8.59
C ASP A 14 8.19 11.88 -8.93
N GLY A 15 8.62 11.09 -7.94
CA GLY A 15 9.76 10.17 -8.07
C GLY A 15 9.44 8.90 -8.86
N ASN A 16 10.43 8.01 -8.94
CA ASN A 16 10.34 6.72 -9.64
C ASN A 16 9.11 5.90 -9.22
N THR A 17 8.86 5.78 -7.91
CA THR A 17 7.68 5.06 -7.38
C THR A 17 6.37 5.70 -7.82
N ALA A 18 6.29 7.03 -7.88
CA ALA A 18 5.08 7.73 -8.34
C ALA A 18 4.82 7.43 -9.82
N ARG A 19 5.85 7.51 -10.66
CA ARG A 19 5.75 7.24 -12.10
C ARG A 19 5.43 5.77 -12.39
N ALA A 20 6.06 4.84 -11.67
CA ALA A 20 5.73 3.42 -11.73
C ALA A 20 4.27 3.17 -11.28
N LEU A 21 3.80 3.83 -10.22
CA LEU A 21 2.43 3.69 -9.75
C LEU A 21 1.44 4.20 -10.80
N HIS A 22 1.68 5.38 -11.38
CA HIS A 22 0.84 5.93 -12.43
C HIS A 22 0.75 4.99 -13.64
N ARG A 23 1.88 4.40 -14.08
CA ARG A 23 1.88 3.39 -15.14
C ARG A 23 1.09 2.13 -14.76
N LEU A 24 1.18 1.66 -13.52
CA LEU A 24 0.49 0.45 -13.07
C LEU A 24 -1.03 0.63 -13.13
N VAL A 25 -1.53 1.79 -12.69
CA VAL A 25 -2.97 2.06 -12.56
C VAL A 25 -3.59 2.80 -13.74
N GLU A 26 -2.80 3.15 -14.76
CA GLU A 26 -3.26 3.84 -15.97
C GLU A 26 -4.42 3.07 -16.64
N GLY A 27 -5.51 3.76 -16.92
CA GLY A 27 -6.72 3.16 -17.52
C GLY A 27 -7.61 2.37 -16.55
N HIS A 28 -7.26 2.29 -15.27
CA HIS A 28 -8.05 1.57 -14.26
C HIS A 28 -8.72 2.52 -13.25
N PRO A 29 -9.89 2.16 -12.68
CA PRO A 29 -10.60 2.96 -11.69
C PRO A 29 -9.90 2.90 -10.32
N CYS A 30 -8.81 3.64 -10.18
CA CYS A 30 -7.98 3.68 -8.98
C CYS A 30 -7.70 5.11 -8.54
N HIS A 31 -7.94 5.41 -7.27
CA HIS A 31 -7.60 6.70 -6.67
C HIS A 31 -6.22 6.63 -6.03
N VAL A 32 -5.29 7.45 -6.51
CA VAL A 32 -3.95 7.59 -5.92
C VAL A 32 -4.01 8.61 -4.78
N LEU A 33 -3.60 8.20 -3.58
CA LEU A 33 -3.44 9.04 -2.40
C LEU A 33 -1.96 9.08 -2.00
N ASP A 34 -1.39 10.28 -1.96
CA ASP A 34 0.01 10.49 -1.54
C ASP A 34 0.09 10.68 -0.03
N LEU A 35 0.74 9.73 0.65
CA LEU A 35 0.92 9.75 2.10
C LEU A 35 1.76 10.94 2.59
N ARG A 36 2.56 11.58 1.71
CA ARG A 36 3.31 12.81 2.06
C ARG A 36 2.40 13.99 2.35
N HIS A 37 1.18 13.96 1.83
CA HIS A 37 0.19 15.02 2.00
C HIS A 37 -0.85 14.68 3.08
N GLN A 38 -0.67 13.55 3.77
CA GLN A 38 -1.54 13.12 4.87
C GLN A 38 -0.83 13.36 6.21
N ARG A 39 -1.60 13.68 7.23
CA ARG A 39 -1.14 13.82 8.61
C ARG A 39 -1.35 12.50 9.31
N ILE A 40 -0.28 11.72 9.43
CA ILE A 40 -0.31 10.43 10.12
C ILE A 40 0.77 10.45 11.18
N ALA A 41 0.36 10.42 12.45
CA ALA A 41 1.27 10.29 13.57
C ALA A 41 1.93 8.91 13.58
N HIS A 42 3.14 8.85 14.16
CA HIS A 42 3.77 7.58 14.51
C HIS A 42 2.86 6.78 15.46
N PHE A 43 2.95 5.45 15.39
CA PHE A 43 2.25 4.61 16.36
C PHE A 43 2.69 4.92 17.79
N SER A 44 1.71 5.03 18.69
CA SER A 44 1.88 5.22 20.13
C SER A 44 1.05 4.17 20.87
N TYR A 45 1.62 3.62 21.95
CA TYR A 45 0.92 2.65 22.80
C TYR A 45 -0.22 3.27 23.61
N GLU A 46 -0.15 4.58 23.87
CA GLU A 46 -1.21 5.37 24.49
C GLU A 46 -2.40 5.56 23.53
N GLN A 47 -2.16 5.47 22.21
CA GLN A 47 -3.15 5.60 21.15
C GLN A 47 -3.90 6.94 21.16
N GLU A 48 -3.18 7.99 21.56
CA GLU A 48 -3.64 9.38 21.55
C GLU A 48 -3.09 10.08 20.32
N TYR A 49 -3.99 10.42 19.39
CA TYR A 49 -3.66 11.09 18.14
C TYR A 49 -4.47 12.39 18.03
N ALA A 50 -3.99 13.35 17.26
CA ALA A 50 -4.73 14.58 17.00
C ALA A 50 -6.04 14.28 16.25
N ASP A 51 -7.07 15.11 16.46
CA ASP A 51 -8.36 14.97 15.76
C ASP A 51 -8.22 15.09 14.23
N ASP A 52 -7.13 15.70 13.75
CA ASP A 52 -6.79 15.85 12.34
C ASP A 52 -5.83 14.77 11.80
N ASP A 53 -5.69 13.63 12.50
CA ASP A 53 -4.94 12.47 12.05
C ASP A 53 -5.74 11.67 10.99
N ASP A 54 -5.16 11.52 9.80
CA ASP A 54 -5.83 10.96 8.62
C ASP A 54 -5.88 9.42 8.60
N PHE A 55 -5.22 8.72 9.55
CA PHE A 55 -5.04 7.27 9.46
C PHE A 55 -6.36 6.51 9.37
N ILE A 56 -7.30 6.78 10.28
CA ILE A 56 -8.57 6.06 10.33
C ILE A 56 -9.40 6.33 9.07
N GLY A 57 -9.44 7.58 8.60
CA GLY A 57 -10.13 7.93 7.36
C GLY A 57 -9.55 7.20 6.14
N ILE A 58 -8.24 7.00 6.09
CA ILE A 58 -7.61 6.19 5.03
C ILE A 58 -8.02 4.71 5.14
N VAL A 59 -8.02 4.13 6.34
CA VAL A 59 -8.41 2.73 6.54
C VAL A 59 -9.89 2.50 6.22
N GLU A 60 -10.77 3.45 6.55
CA GLU A 60 -12.19 3.39 6.17
C GLU A 60 -12.36 3.33 4.65
N ARG A 61 -11.54 4.06 3.89
CA ARG A 61 -11.54 3.98 2.43
C ARG A 61 -10.99 2.64 1.91
N ILE A 62 -9.98 2.09 2.57
CA ILE A 62 -9.40 0.78 2.24
C ILE A 62 -10.44 -0.34 2.37
N VAL A 63 -11.23 -0.34 3.44
CA VAL A 63 -12.19 -1.44 3.69
C VAL A 63 -13.35 -1.45 2.69
N GLU A 64 -13.63 -0.32 2.04
CA GLU A 64 -14.63 -0.20 0.98
C GLU A 64 -14.02 -0.36 -0.44
N ALA A 65 -12.69 -0.34 -0.57
CA ALA A 65 -12.01 -0.46 -1.84
C ALA A 65 -11.93 -1.93 -2.31
N PRO A 66 -12.12 -2.21 -3.61
CA PRO A 66 -11.93 -3.57 -4.15
C PRO A 66 -10.51 -4.10 -3.94
N VAL A 67 -9.52 -3.21 -4.13
CA VAL A 67 -8.09 -3.48 -3.97
C VAL A 67 -7.39 -2.24 -3.40
N THR A 68 -6.40 -2.47 -2.54
CA THR A 68 -5.44 -1.46 -2.10
C THR A 68 -4.04 -1.77 -2.65
N VAL A 69 -3.40 -0.80 -3.31
CA VAL A 69 -1.99 -0.91 -3.74
C VAL A 69 -1.12 -0.10 -2.78
N LEU A 70 -0.16 -0.74 -2.12
CA LEU A 70 0.89 -0.07 -1.35
C LEU A 70 2.09 0.19 -2.26
N ALA A 71 2.36 1.45 -2.59
CA ALA A 71 3.48 1.83 -3.45
C ALA A 71 4.60 2.46 -2.63
N THR A 72 5.78 1.84 -2.60
CA THR A 72 6.92 2.31 -1.80
C THR A 72 8.25 2.14 -2.54
N PRO A 73 9.21 3.08 -2.46
CA PRO A 73 10.58 2.76 -2.77
C PRO A 73 11.15 1.80 -1.71
N VAL A 74 12.14 1.00 -2.10
CA VAL A 74 12.98 0.21 -1.20
C VAL A 74 14.07 1.12 -0.66
N TYR A 75 14.01 1.45 0.64
CA TYR A 75 15.08 2.19 1.33
C TYR A 75 15.66 1.31 2.42
N TRP A 76 16.98 1.07 2.36
CA TRP A 76 17.67 0.18 3.29
C TRP A 76 16.98 -1.19 3.44
N TYR A 77 16.59 -1.80 2.31
CA TYR A 77 15.90 -3.10 2.25
C TYR A 77 14.58 -3.15 3.04
N SER A 78 13.90 -2.00 3.17
CA SER A 78 12.61 -1.87 3.85
C SER A 78 11.67 -0.89 3.14
N TYR A 79 10.48 -0.72 3.71
CA TYR A 79 9.52 0.33 3.34
C TYR A 79 10.15 1.72 3.50
N SER A 80 9.66 2.69 2.76
CA SER A 80 9.97 4.10 3.01
C SER A 80 9.40 4.54 4.37
N THR A 81 9.93 5.64 4.92
CA THR A 81 9.42 6.23 6.16
C THR A 81 7.91 6.48 6.16
N PRO A 82 7.30 7.18 5.17
CA PRO A 82 5.85 7.40 5.19
C PRO A 82 5.04 6.10 5.09
N MET A 83 5.50 5.12 4.30
CA MET A 83 4.82 3.82 4.23
C MET A 83 4.94 3.06 5.55
N LYS A 84 6.09 3.11 6.21
CA LYS A 84 6.31 2.44 7.50
C LYS A 84 5.49 3.06 8.63
N ILE A 85 5.36 4.39 8.67
CA ILE A 85 4.47 5.09 9.61
C ILE A 85 3.03 4.60 9.43
N PHE A 86 2.55 4.52 8.18
CA PHE A 86 1.22 4.01 7.89
C PHE A 86 1.03 2.55 8.31
N ILE A 87 1.98 1.66 7.98
CA ILE A 87 1.92 0.25 8.35
C ILE A 87 1.95 0.06 9.87
N ASP A 88 2.78 0.79 10.61
CA ASP A 88 2.89 0.63 12.07
C ASP A 88 1.59 0.97 12.79
N ARG A 89 0.81 1.92 12.24
CA ARG A 89 -0.50 2.32 12.75
C ARG A 89 -1.58 1.23 12.57
N PHE A 90 -1.36 0.17 11.78
CA PHE A 90 -2.26 -0.99 11.78
C PHE A 90 -2.35 -1.66 13.16
N SER A 91 -1.39 -1.43 14.04
CA SER A 91 -1.47 -1.81 15.46
C SER A 91 -2.71 -1.23 16.15
N ASP A 92 -3.16 -0.03 15.76
CA ASP A 92 -4.39 0.56 16.29
C ASP A 92 -5.61 -0.31 16.01
N LEU A 93 -5.66 -0.90 14.83
CA LEU A 93 -6.74 -1.78 14.36
C LEU A 93 -6.80 -3.10 15.14
N LEU A 94 -5.73 -3.44 15.86
CA LEU A 94 -5.64 -4.64 16.70
C LEU A 94 -6.00 -4.36 18.16
N VAL A 95 -5.86 -3.11 18.61
CA VAL A 95 -5.95 -2.73 20.03
C VAL A 95 -7.21 -1.91 20.31
N SER A 96 -7.36 -0.72 19.73
CA SER A 96 -8.48 0.20 19.98
C SER A 96 -9.55 0.15 18.88
N GLN A 97 -9.15 -0.04 17.63
CA GLN A 97 -10.01 0.04 16.45
C GLN A 97 -10.39 -1.33 15.90
N LYS A 98 -10.59 -2.30 16.80
CA LYS A 98 -10.89 -3.71 16.46
C LYS A 98 -12.06 -3.91 15.49
N PRO A 99 -13.18 -3.17 15.57
CA PRO A 99 -14.26 -3.31 14.60
C PRO A 99 -13.81 -3.03 13.17
N LEU A 100 -13.01 -1.99 12.96
CA LEU A 100 -12.45 -1.66 11.65
C LEU A 100 -11.38 -2.68 11.24
N GLY A 101 -10.50 -3.08 12.16
CA GLY A 101 -9.49 -4.12 11.91
C GLY A 101 -10.07 -5.46 11.48
N ARG A 102 -11.24 -5.86 11.99
CA ARG A 102 -11.92 -7.09 11.54
C ARG A 102 -12.36 -7.04 10.08
N LYS A 103 -12.67 -5.85 9.54
CA LYS A 103 -13.06 -5.68 8.13
C LYS A 103 -11.90 -5.93 7.16
N LEU A 104 -10.65 -5.88 7.64
CA LEU A 104 -9.48 -6.21 6.81
C LEU A 104 -9.47 -7.67 6.33
N ARG A 105 -10.13 -8.58 7.06
CA ARG A 105 -10.31 -9.99 6.67
C ARG A 105 -11.30 -10.07 5.51
N GLY A 106 -10.82 -9.86 4.29
CA GLY A 106 -11.63 -9.75 3.08
C GLY A 106 -11.15 -8.65 2.14
N CYS A 107 -10.34 -7.72 2.64
CA CYS A 107 -9.63 -6.76 1.81
C CYS A 107 -8.56 -7.48 0.98
N ARG A 108 -8.23 -6.87 -0.16
CA ARG A 108 -7.21 -7.35 -1.09
C ARG A 108 -6.14 -6.30 -1.27
N PHE A 109 -4.87 -6.70 -1.12
CA PHE A 109 -3.73 -5.81 -1.19
C PHE A 109 -2.72 -6.26 -2.24
N ALA A 110 -2.10 -5.29 -2.90
CA ALA A 110 -0.93 -5.49 -3.73
C ALA A 110 0.22 -4.61 -3.24
N LEU A 111 1.46 -5.03 -3.50
CA LEU A 111 2.65 -4.21 -3.29
C LEU A 111 3.17 -3.75 -4.64
N LEU A 112 3.50 -2.46 -4.76
CA LEU A 112 4.38 -1.96 -5.81
C LEU A 112 5.65 -1.43 -5.13
N SER A 113 6.80 -1.99 -5.47
CA SER A 113 8.08 -1.48 -4.99
C SER A 113 8.99 -1.00 -6.12
N THR A 114 9.84 -0.03 -5.80
CA THR A 114 10.90 0.42 -6.71
C THR A 114 12.24 0.46 -6.00
N GLY A 115 13.31 -0.01 -6.63
CA GLY A 115 14.66 -0.02 -6.05
C GLY A 115 15.72 0.30 -7.10
N SER A 116 16.99 0.17 -6.74
CA SER A 116 18.12 0.32 -7.68
C SER A 116 18.67 -1.03 -8.15
N ASP A 117 18.21 -2.13 -7.55
CA ASP A 117 18.61 -3.49 -7.93
C ASP A 117 17.80 -3.98 -9.13
N PRO A 118 18.34 -4.89 -9.96
CA PRO A 118 17.63 -5.39 -11.16
C PRO A 118 16.42 -6.27 -10.84
N ALA A 119 16.28 -6.72 -9.59
CA ALA A 119 15.24 -7.65 -9.15
C ALA A 119 14.63 -7.20 -7.81
N PRO A 120 13.40 -7.61 -7.48
CA PRO A 120 12.78 -7.31 -6.20
C PRO A 120 13.55 -7.90 -5.03
N ASP A 121 13.61 -7.15 -3.94
CA ASP A 121 14.19 -7.62 -2.68
C ASP A 121 13.27 -8.65 -1.99
N ALA A 122 13.86 -9.77 -1.57
CA ALA A 122 13.13 -10.86 -0.93
C ALA A 122 12.65 -10.49 0.49
N THR A 123 13.40 -9.63 1.20
CA THR A 123 13.04 -9.21 2.56
C THR A 123 11.75 -8.40 2.57
N LEU A 124 11.65 -7.39 1.71
CA LEU A 124 10.43 -6.56 1.59
C LEU A 124 9.24 -7.40 1.11
N THR A 125 9.48 -8.27 0.12
CA THR A 125 8.47 -9.21 -0.40
C THR A 125 7.92 -10.09 0.74
N GLN A 126 8.80 -10.64 1.58
CA GLN A 126 8.39 -11.47 2.72
C GLN A 126 7.69 -10.65 3.81
N ALA A 127 8.16 -9.43 4.09
CA ALA A 127 7.53 -8.54 5.06
C ALA A 127 6.08 -8.22 4.67
N PHE A 128 5.82 -7.98 3.38
CA PHE A 128 4.47 -7.74 2.88
C PHE A 128 3.58 -8.99 2.96
N ARG A 129 4.11 -10.18 2.63
CA ARG A 129 3.39 -11.45 2.81
C ARG A 129 2.99 -11.66 4.27
N ASN A 130 3.93 -11.49 5.19
CA ASN A 130 3.67 -11.62 6.64
C ASN A 130 2.61 -10.61 7.12
N PHE A 131 2.67 -9.36 6.63
CA PHE A 131 1.67 -8.34 6.92
C PHE A 131 0.28 -8.78 6.48
N CYS A 132 0.14 -9.28 5.25
CA CYS A 132 -1.13 -9.76 4.73
C CYS A 132 -1.65 -10.98 5.51
N ASP A 133 -0.81 -12.00 5.71
CA ASP A 133 -1.17 -13.24 6.38
C ASP A 133 -1.62 -12.98 7.84
N TYR A 134 -0.89 -12.13 8.55
CA TYR A 134 -1.19 -11.79 9.94
C TYR A 134 -2.57 -11.11 10.09
N LEU A 135 -2.93 -10.25 9.13
CA LEU A 135 -4.20 -9.52 9.13
C LEU A 135 -5.35 -10.27 8.44
N GLY A 136 -5.06 -11.41 7.79
CA GLY A 136 -6.03 -12.14 6.97
C GLY A 136 -6.43 -11.39 5.69
N ILE A 137 -5.53 -10.58 5.16
CA ILE A 137 -5.68 -9.82 3.91
C ILE A 137 -5.28 -10.70 2.73
N GLY A 138 -6.05 -10.66 1.63
CA GLY A 138 -5.69 -11.35 0.40
C GLY A 138 -4.57 -10.63 -0.36
N ASN A 139 -3.42 -11.28 -0.56
CA ASN A 139 -2.35 -10.77 -1.42
C ASN A 139 -2.68 -11.05 -2.89
N VAL A 140 -2.84 -10.01 -3.71
CA VAL A 140 -3.16 -10.13 -5.15
C VAL A 140 -1.96 -9.99 -6.08
N GLY A 141 -0.79 -9.62 -5.57
CA GLY A 141 0.42 -9.49 -6.36
C GLY A 141 1.46 -8.54 -5.76
N MET A 142 2.69 -8.68 -6.23
CA MET A 142 3.82 -7.81 -5.87
C MET A 142 4.53 -7.43 -7.16
N VAL A 143 4.52 -6.15 -7.49
CA VAL A 143 5.10 -5.57 -8.70
C VAL A 143 6.38 -4.84 -8.34
N TYR A 144 7.39 -4.94 -9.19
CA TYR A 144 8.67 -4.26 -9.01
C TYR A 144 9.10 -3.53 -10.28
N ALA A 145 9.71 -2.35 -10.11
CA ALA A 145 10.45 -1.67 -11.16
C ALA A 145 11.83 -1.22 -10.64
N CYS A 146 12.89 -1.45 -11.41
CA CYS A 146 14.19 -0.86 -11.13
C CYS A 146 14.17 0.60 -11.59
N GLU A 147 14.37 1.51 -10.64
CA GLU A 147 14.25 2.95 -10.83
C GLU A 147 12.96 3.32 -11.57
N ASP A 148 13.08 4.02 -12.71
CA ASP A 148 11.96 4.36 -13.59
C ASP A 148 11.85 3.44 -14.82
N GLY A 149 12.52 2.28 -14.74
CA GLY A 149 12.52 1.28 -15.79
C GLY A 149 11.17 0.56 -15.97
N PRO A 150 11.13 -0.40 -16.91
CA PRO A 150 9.97 -1.27 -17.06
C PRO A 150 9.70 -2.09 -15.79
N PHE A 151 8.51 -2.64 -15.69
CA PHE A 151 8.22 -3.62 -14.65
C PHE A 151 9.06 -4.87 -14.87
N HIS A 152 9.52 -5.46 -13.77
CA HIS A 152 10.40 -6.63 -13.79
C HIS A 152 9.67 -7.90 -14.27
N ASP A 153 8.38 -8.00 -13.98
CA ASP A 153 7.54 -9.16 -14.32
C ASP A 153 6.14 -8.71 -14.77
N GLU A 154 5.82 -9.00 -16.02
CA GLU A 154 4.51 -8.66 -16.63
C GLU A 154 3.37 -9.53 -16.10
N GLU A 155 3.63 -10.76 -15.63
CA GLU A 155 2.59 -11.61 -15.05
C GLU A 155 2.07 -11.02 -13.74
N SER A 156 2.97 -10.54 -12.88
CA SER A 156 2.61 -9.82 -11.66
C SER A 156 1.81 -8.54 -11.95
N VAL A 157 2.18 -7.79 -12.98
CA VAL A 157 1.45 -6.59 -13.42
C VAL A 157 0.04 -6.95 -13.88
N ALA A 158 -0.09 -7.97 -14.74
CA ALA A 158 -1.38 -8.44 -15.22
C ALA A 158 -2.28 -8.95 -14.08
N SER A 159 -1.71 -9.65 -13.10
CA SER A 159 -2.44 -10.10 -11.90
C SER A 159 -3.02 -8.91 -11.13
N VAL A 160 -2.22 -7.88 -10.85
CA VAL A 160 -2.70 -6.70 -10.12
C VAL A 160 -3.76 -5.95 -10.92
N ARG A 161 -3.51 -5.68 -12.21
CA ARG A 161 -4.46 -4.96 -13.08
C ARG A 161 -5.81 -5.65 -13.20
N LYS A 162 -5.83 -6.98 -13.33
CA LYS A 162 -7.08 -7.77 -13.34
C LYS A 162 -7.94 -7.51 -12.10
N HIS A 163 -7.31 -7.29 -10.93
CA HIS A 163 -8.05 -7.00 -9.70
C HIS A 163 -8.48 -5.54 -9.59
N LEU A 164 -7.77 -4.61 -10.24
CA LEU A 164 -8.19 -3.20 -10.34
C LEU A 164 -9.43 -3.03 -11.24
N GLU A 165 -9.68 -3.97 -12.15
CA GLU A 165 -10.82 -3.96 -13.08
C GLU A 165 -12.14 -4.50 -12.51
N ILE A 166 -12.10 -5.17 -11.35
CA ILE A 166 -13.27 -5.91 -10.83
C ILE A 166 -14.39 -4.93 -10.47
N PRO A 167 -15.55 -4.97 -11.16
CA PRO A 167 -16.74 -4.27 -10.73
C PRO A 167 -17.27 -4.97 -9.48
N SER A 168 -17.55 -4.18 -8.43
CA SER A 168 -18.35 -4.59 -7.27
C SER A 168 -19.68 -5.20 -7.70
#